data_AF-A0ABC9ELJ2-F1
#
_entry.id   AF-A0ABC9ELJ2-F1
#
_cell.length_a   1.000
_cell.length_b   1.000
_cell.length_c   1.000
_cell.angle_alpha   90.00
_cell.angle_beta   90.00
_cell.angle_gamma   90.00
#
_symmetry.space_group_name_H-M   'P 1'
#
loop_
_entity.id
_entity.type
_entity.pdbx_description
1 polymer ?
#
loop_
_entity_poly.entity_id
_entity_poly.type
_entity_poly.pdbx_seq_one_letter_code
_entity_poly.pdbx_strand_id
1 'polypeptide(L)'
;MAGRGGGGGRPRAVFMAFGTQGGVFPIAALAAAFAREQEECAVAFITHSAHRRLSAHLATSNVRYMPVSSPPVLAAELVENISCGSVQSNEEHESFSLRKKAIQMEHREECLSSVEEVFGNDTSINGDFIAINFFALEGWHLAELFQVKCIVAAPYFVPYSAPATFERQFKHDFPQLYKYCQEAPTNTVCWMDIMHWMWALVMESWGSWRYDCLNLSPIPFTDPVTNLPLWHVREESPLLLYGFSKETVECPGYWPSSAHACGFWFLPMAWQFSCDKCMELSGNINSSFGGVLCVNHCSLEHFLVGNSYSSRPIFVGLSSIAWAFLEILKHF
;
A
#
# COMPACT_ATOMS: atom_id res chain seq x y z
N MET A 1 4.17 -42.35 -3.33
CA MET A 1 5.42 -41.66 -3.66
C MET A 1 5.38 -41.33 -5.15
N ALA A 2 5.05 -40.07 -5.46
CA ALA A 2 5.12 -39.52 -6.81
C ALA A 2 5.93 -38.23 -6.71
N GLY A 3 6.87 -38.06 -7.64
CA GLY A 3 8.02 -37.19 -7.52
C GLY A 3 7.69 -35.71 -7.33
N ARG A 4 8.35 -35.10 -6.34
CA ARG A 4 8.61 -33.66 -6.31
C ARG A 4 9.49 -33.33 -7.50
N GLY A 5 8.91 -32.75 -8.54
CA GLY A 5 9.64 -32.06 -9.59
C GLY A 5 10.26 -30.80 -9.00
N GLY A 6 11.57 -30.82 -8.78
CA GLY A 6 12.35 -29.65 -8.41
C GLY A 6 12.46 -28.69 -9.60
N GLY A 7 12.28 -27.39 -9.33
CA GLY A 7 12.52 -26.32 -10.30
C GLY A 7 11.69 -25.04 -10.15
N GLY A 8 10.77 -24.94 -9.18
CA GLY A 8 9.96 -23.73 -8.98
C GLY A 8 10.45 -22.90 -7.79
N GLY A 9 10.73 -21.61 -8.02
CA GLY A 9 10.96 -20.65 -6.94
C GLY A 9 9.75 -20.55 -6.00
N ARG A 10 9.98 -20.01 -4.81
CA ARG A 10 8.95 -19.74 -3.81
C ARG A 10 8.11 -18.53 -4.24
N PRO A 11 6.76 -18.54 -4.21
CA PRO A 11 5.95 -17.34 -4.48
C PRO A 11 6.35 -16.18 -3.58
N ARG A 12 6.23 -14.95 -4.08
CA ARG A 12 6.69 -13.73 -3.41
C ARG A 12 5.55 -12.72 -3.33
N ALA A 13 5.30 -12.24 -2.13
CA ALA A 13 4.30 -11.20 -1.86
C ALA A 13 4.99 -9.96 -1.29
N VAL A 14 4.87 -8.84 -1.99
CA VAL A 14 5.34 -7.55 -1.49
C VAL A 14 4.13 -6.72 -1.05
N PHE A 15 4.11 -6.31 0.21
CA PHE A 15 3.14 -5.37 0.73
C PHE A 15 3.80 -3.99 0.84
N MET A 16 3.31 -3.01 0.09
CA MET A 16 3.81 -1.64 0.12
C MET A 16 2.75 -0.73 0.75
N ALA A 17 3.10 -0.04 1.83
CA ALA A 17 2.18 0.91 2.45
C ALA A 17 2.93 2.13 2.97
N PHE A 18 2.49 3.30 2.54
CA PHE A 18 3.04 4.59 2.97
C PHE A 18 1.99 5.44 3.68
N GLY A 19 2.42 6.54 4.26
CA GLY A 19 1.60 7.43 5.08
C GLY A 19 1.71 7.15 6.58
N THR A 20 0.71 7.60 7.34
CA THR A 20 0.72 7.53 8.81
C THR A 20 0.35 6.14 9.32
N GLN A 21 0.36 5.97 10.64
CA GLN A 21 0.07 4.68 11.28
C GLN A 21 -1.30 4.11 10.86
N GLY A 22 -2.31 4.96 10.67
CA GLY A 22 -3.65 4.52 10.25
C GLY A 22 -3.71 3.93 8.83
N GLY A 23 -2.79 4.34 7.94
CA GLY A 23 -2.68 3.78 6.59
C GLY A 23 -1.75 2.58 6.48
N VAL A 24 -0.72 2.50 7.35
CA VAL A 24 0.34 1.50 7.27
C VAL A 24 0.07 0.28 8.14
N PHE A 25 -0.36 0.47 9.38
CA PHE A 25 -0.44 -0.61 10.37
C PHE A 25 -1.46 -1.69 9.99
N PRO A 26 -2.66 -1.35 9.46
CA PRO A 26 -3.60 -2.38 9.02
C PRO A 26 -3.03 -3.26 7.90
N ILE A 27 -2.30 -2.66 6.95
CA ILE A 27 -1.66 -3.41 5.85
C ILE A 27 -0.52 -4.29 6.38
N ALA A 28 0.25 -3.80 7.36
CA ALA A 28 1.26 -4.61 8.03
C ALA A 28 0.65 -5.81 8.77
N ALA A 29 -0.51 -5.64 9.40
CA ALA A 29 -1.24 -6.72 10.05
C ALA A 29 -1.75 -7.76 9.03
N LEU A 30 -2.24 -7.31 7.86
CA LEU A 30 -2.59 -8.20 6.76
C LEU A 30 -1.39 -8.98 6.24
N ALA A 31 -0.24 -8.32 6.02
CA ALA A 31 0.99 -8.98 5.59
C ALA A 31 1.44 -10.06 6.59
N ALA A 32 1.39 -9.74 7.89
CA ALA A 32 1.72 -10.68 8.96
C ALA A 32 0.75 -11.86 9.03
N ALA A 33 -0.56 -11.64 8.85
CA ALA A 33 -1.55 -12.71 8.80
C ALA A 33 -1.35 -13.60 7.55
N PHE A 34 -1.12 -12.98 6.40
CA PHE A 34 -0.84 -13.67 5.14
C PHE A 34 0.39 -14.56 5.24
N ALA A 35 1.50 -14.05 5.78
CA ALA A 35 2.73 -14.82 5.94
C ALA A 35 2.58 -16.04 6.87
N ARG A 36 1.68 -15.97 7.85
CA ARG A 36 1.37 -17.10 8.75
C ARG A 36 0.50 -18.15 8.09
N GLU A 37 -0.43 -17.75 7.23
CA GLU A 37 -1.27 -18.72 6.50
C GLU A 37 -0.55 -19.32 5.30
N GLN A 38 0.31 -18.54 4.64
CA GLN A 38 1.06 -18.93 3.45
C GLN A 38 2.54 -19.13 3.81
N GLU A 39 2.83 -20.16 4.59
CA GLU A 39 4.20 -20.50 5.03
C GLU A 39 5.17 -20.76 3.86
N GLU A 40 4.62 -21.08 2.68
CA GLU A 40 5.35 -21.28 1.44
C GLU A 40 5.50 -19.99 0.60
N CYS A 41 5.01 -18.82 1.02
CA CYS A 41 5.18 -17.55 0.28
C CYS A 41 6.17 -16.61 0.98
N ALA A 42 7.17 -16.10 0.28
CA ALA A 42 8.13 -15.16 0.82
C ALA A 42 7.49 -13.76 0.88
N VAL A 43 7.36 -13.20 2.09
CA VAL A 43 6.63 -11.95 2.28
C VAL A 43 7.58 -10.83 2.68
N ALA A 44 7.50 -9.72 1.95
CA ALA A 44 8.21 -8.48 2.27
C ALA A 44 7.22 -7.34 2.52
N PHE A 45 7.61 -6.42 3.40
CA PHE A 45 6.82 -5.24 3.75
C PHE A 45 7.67 -3.98 3.60
N ILE A 46 7.30 -3.14 2.63
CA ILE A 46 7.99 -1.89 2.29
C ILE A 46 7.19 -0.72 2.89
N THR A 47 7.84 0.10 3.71
CA THR A 47 7.23 1.31 4.29
C THR A 47 8.29 2.30 4.76
N HIS A 48 7.88 3.48 5.24
CA HIS A 48 8.79 4.47 5.81
C HIS A 48 9.62 3.89 6.98
N SER A 49 10.89 4.28 7.03
CA SER A 49 11.82 4.01 8.13
C SER A 49 11.30 4.55 9.47
N ALA A 50 10.47 5.60 9.45
CA ALA A 50 9.76 6.12 10.61
C ALA A 50 8.86 5.07 11.31
N HIS A 51 8.45 4.01 10.61
CA HIS A 51 7.68 2.91 11.16
C HIS A 51 8.54 1.71 11.60
N ARG A 52 9.85 1.91 11.84
CA ARG A 52 10.81 0.86 12.25
C ARG A 52 10.34 -0.08 13.37
N ARG A 53 9.45 0.39 14.25
CA ARG A 53 8.84 -0.43 15.33
C ARG A 53 8.05 -1.64 14.82
N LEU A 54 7.59 -1.60 13.57
CA LEU A 54 6.94 -2.75 12.93
C LEU A 54 7.93 -3.89 12.64
N SER A 55 9.23 -3.62 12.51
CA SER A 55 10.23 -4.63 12.12
C SER A 55 10.23 -5.86 13.01
N ALA A 56 10.22 -5.67 14.34
CA ALA A 56 10.17 -6.77 15.30
C ALA A 56 8.87 -7.58 15.16
N HIS A 57 7.73 -6.91 15.03
CA HIS A 57 6.43 -7.57 14.87
C HIS A 57 6.32 -8.35 13.56
N LEU A 58 6.80 -7.78 12.45
CA LEU A 58 6.83 -8.42 11.15
C LEU A 58 7.77 -9.63 11.14
N ALA A 59 8.94 -9.51 11.78
CA ALA A 59 9.88 -10.61 11.93
C ALA A 59 9.28 -11.81 12.68
N THR A 60 8.46 -11.59 13.71
CA THR A 60 7.76 -12.70 14.40
C THR A 60 6.80 -13.48 13.50
N SER A 61 6.38 -12.90 12.38
CA SER A 61 5.49 -13.53 11.40
C SER A 61 6.22 -13.90 10.11
N ASN A 62 7.55 -13.94 10.13
CA ASN A 62 8.40 -14.22 8.97
C ASN A 62 8.19 -13.25 7.78
N VAL A 63 7.85 -11.99 8.08
CA VAL A 63 7.76 -10.92 7.09
C VAL A 63 9.04 -10.09 7.11
N ARG A 64 9.68 -9.96 5.95
CA ARG A 64 10.89 -9.15 5.78
C ARG A 64 10.52 -7.66 5.78
N TYR A 65 11.03 -6.89 6.74
CA TYR A 65 10.85 -5.44 6.77
C TYR A 65 11.88 -4.73 5.87
N MET A 66 11.41 -3.82 5.02
CA MET A 66 12.21 -3.06 4.07
C MET A 66 11.92 -1.56 4.22
N PRO A 67 12.80 -0.80 4.88
CA PRO A 67 12.55 0.62 5.15
C PRO A 67 12.87 1.51 3.95
N VAL A 68 12.06 2.54 3.75
CA VAL A 68 12.31 3.66 2.83
C VAL A 68 12.54 4.95 3.63
N SER A 69 13.54 5.74 3.27
CA SER A 69 14.01 6.88 4.07
C SER A 69 13.03 8.06 4.13
N SER A 70 12.15 8.19 3.13
CA SER A 70 11.19 9.29 3.02
C SER A 70 10.29 9.40 4.27
N PRO A 71 9.90 10.62 4.69
CA PRO A 71 9.05 10.80 5.86
C PRO A 71 7.57 10.49 5.55
N PRO A 72 6.78 9.98 6.52
CA PRO A 72 5.35 9.72 6.38
C PRO A 72 4.47 10.92 6.03
N VAL A 73 4.87 12.11 6.48
CA VAL A 73 4.18 13.38 6.25
C VAL A 73 5.26 14.42 5.96
N LEU A 74 5.14 15.07 4.81
CA LEU A 74 5.97 16.22 4.46
C LEU A 74 5.35 17.46 5.11
N ALA A 75 5.80 17.80 6.32
CA ALA A 75 5.45 19.09 6.93
C ALA A 75 6.31 20.19 6.30
N ALA A 76 5.73 21.38 6.06
CA ALA A 76 6.46 22.55 5.58
C ALA A 76 7.65 22.89 6.52
N GLU A 77 7.46 22.74 7.83
CA GLU A 77 8.44 23.04 8.87
C GLU A 77 9.62 22.05 8.93
N LEU A 78 9.44 20.79 8.51
CA LEU A 78 10.53 19.80 8.45
C LEU A 78 11.54 20.13 7.32
N VAL A 79 11.15 20.99 6.39
CA VAL A 79 11.96 21.44 5.25
C VAL A 79 12.87 22.62 5.63
N GLU A 80 12.62 23.29 6.76
CA GLU A 80 13.40 24.46 7.21
C GLU A 80 14.66 24.10 8.02
N ASN A 81 14.75 22.89 8.60
CA ASN A 81 15.82 22.55 9.56
C ASN A 81 17.20 22.22 8.96
N ILE A 82 17.42 22.40 7.65
CA ILE A 82 18.76 22.21 7.02
C ILE A 82 19.31 23.50 6.39
N SER A 83 18.56 24.60 6.29
CA SER A 83 19.08 25.86 5.76
C SER A 83 18.93 26.99 6.77
N CYS A 84 20.00 27.25 7.51
CA CYS A 84 20.12 28.43 8.34
C CYS A 84 20.01 29.70 7.48
N GLY A 85 19.03 30.55 7.79
CA GLY A 85 19.13 31.99 7.58
C GLY A 85 18.40 32.59 6.38
N SER A 86 17.21 33.10 6.67
CA SER A 86 16.68 34.41 6.24
C SER A 86 15.84 34.55 4.94
N VAL A 87 14.76 35.32 5.14
CA VAL A 87 13.92 36.12 4.22
C VAL A 87 12.82 35.39 3.44
N GLN A 88 11.60 35.52 3.99
CA GLN A 88 10.31 35.29 3.33
C GLN A 88 10.24 35.97 1.96
N SER A 89 10.27 35.17 0.90
CA SER A 89 9.98 35.57 -0.48
C SER A 89 9.57 34.35 -1.33
N ASN A 90 9.07 34.58 -2.55
CA ASN A 90 8.68 33.55 -3.52
C ASN A 90 9.78 32.49 -3.80
N GLU A 91 11.03 32.74 -3.42
CA GLU A 91 12.15 31.77 -3.47
C GLU A 91 11.95 30.58 -2.52
N GLU A 92 11.24 30.75 -1.38
CA GLU A 92 10.95 29.68 -0.42
C GLU A 92 9.98 28.63 -1.00
N HIS A 93 9.00 29.07 -1.81
CA HIS A 93 8.04 28.18 -2.46
C HIS A 93 8.68 27.34 -3.59
N GLU A 94 9.60 27.93 -4.36
CA GLU A 94 10.37 27.17 -5.36
C GLU A 94 11.31 26.16 -4.69
N SER A 95 11.96 26.54 -3.59
CA SER A 95 12.82 25.66 -2.79
C SER A 95 12.05 24.45 -2.23
N PHE A 96 10.87 24.68 -1.63
CA PHE A 96 10.02 23.59 -1.12
C PHE A 96 9.53 22.66 -2.22
N SER A 97 9.11 23.21 -3.37
CA SER A 97 8.66 22.43 -4.53
C SER A 97 9.79 21.55 -5.10
N LEU A 98 10.99 22.11 -5.26
CA LEU A 98 12.17 21.37 -5.71
C LEU A 98 12.58 20.28 -4.71
N ARG A 99 12.58 20.57 -3.41
CA ARG A 99 12.91 19.59 -2.38
C ARG A 99 11.86 18.47 -2.29
N LYS A 100 10.57 18.80 -2.41
CA LYS A 100 9.50 17.80 -2.49
C LYS A 100 9.71 16.86 -3.68
N LYS A 101 10.04 17.40 -4.85
CA LYS A 101 10.37 16.58 -6.04
C LYS A 101 11.60 15.70 -5.79
N ALA A 102 12.66 16.23 -5.17
CA ALA A 102 13.85 15.44 -4.82
C ALA A 102 13.50 14.27 -3.89
N ILE A 103 12.74 14.52 -2.82
CA ILE A 103 12.30 13.46 -1.90
C ILE A 103 11.41 12.42 -2.62
N GLN A 104 10.55 12.85 -3.54
CA GLN A 104 9.73 11.93 -4.32
C GLN A 104 10.57 11.06 -5.27
N MET A 105 11.63 11.61 -5.87
CA MET A 105 12.56 10.84 -6.70
C MET A 105 13.35 9.83 -5.86
N GLU A 106 13.97 10.27 -4.76
CA GLU A 106 14.68 9.39 -3.81
C GLU A 106 13.76 8.29 -3.29
N HIS A 107 12.51 8.63 -2.92
CA HIS A 107 11.51 7.66 -2.49
C HIS A 107 11.23 6.58 -3.54
N ARG A 108 11.05 6.98 -4.80
CA ARG A 108 10.78 6.07 -5.92
C ARG A 108 11.97 5.16 -6.21
N GLU A 109 13.20 5.68 -6.12
CA GLU A 109 14.43 4.90 -6.29
C GLU A 109 14.59 3.85 -5.20
N GLU A 110 14.34 4.20 -3.93
CA GLU A 110 14.38 3.25 -2.82
C GLU A 110 13.28 2.17 -2.93
N CYS A 111 12.08 2.56 -3.38
CA CYS A 111 10.99 1.62 -3.67
C CYS A 111 11.39 0.65 -4.79
N LEU A 112 11.95 1.14 -5.91
CA LEU A 112 12.43 0.31 -7.00
C LEU A 112 13.51 -0.67 -6.51
N SER A 113 14.54 -0.19 -5.83
CA SER A 113 15.63 -1.03 -5.30
C SER A 113 15.11 -2.11 -4.34
N SER A 114 14.13 -1.79 -3.50
CA SER A 114 13.49 -2.74 -2.60
C SER A 114 12.71 -3.83 -3.35
N VAL A 115 11.98 -3.47 -4.41
CA VAL A 115 11.21 -4.42 -5.21
C VAL A 115 12.13 -5.26 -6.11
N GLU A 116 13.21 -4.67 -6.66
CA GLU A 116 14.28 -5.37 -7.37
C GLU A 116 14.96 -6.43 -6.49
N GLU A 117 15.17 -6.15 -5.21
CA GLU A 117 15.76 -7.13 -4.31
C GLU A 117 14.86 -8.38 -4.14
N VAL A 118 13.54 -8.22 -4.24
CA VAL A 118 12.58 -9.33 -4.11
C VAL A 118 12.36 -10.05 -5.46
N PHE A 119 12.16 -9.29 -6.54
CA PHE A 119 11.75 -9.84 -7.83
C PHE A 119 12.87 -9.90 -8.88
N GLY A 120 13.92 -9.08 -8.78
CA GLY A 120 14.89 -8.85 -9.86
C GLY A 120 15.79 -10.03 -10.22
N ASN A 121 15.92 -11.03 -9.34
CA ASN A 121 16.80 -12.18 -9.59
C ASN A 121 16.12 -13.34 -10.33
N ASP A 122 14.79 -13.43 -10.30
CA ASP A 122 14.03 -14.57 -10.84
C ASP A 122 12.82 -14.08 -11.62
N THR A 123 12.48 -14.75 -12.72
CA THR A 123 11.23 -14.49 -13.47
C THR A 123 10.01 -14.55 -12.56
N SER A 124 9.01 -13.70 -12.83
CA SER A 124 7.74 -13.78 -12.10
C SER A 124 7.11 -15.16 -12.25
N ILE A 125 6.55 -15.65 -11.14
CA ILE A 125 5.84 -16.92 -11.10
C ILE A 125 4.40 -16.70 -10.68
N ASN A 126 3.55 -17.70 -10.93
CA ASN A 126 2.16 -17.62 -10.50
C ASN A 126 2.08 -17.53 -8.96
N GLY A 127 1.25 -16.61 -8.47
CA GLY A 127 1.15 -16.26 -7.05
C GLY A 127 2.05 -15.11 -6.60
N ASP A 128 2.91 -14.57 -7.48
CA ASP A 128 3.65 -13.33 -7.19
C ASP A 128 2.72 -12.10 -7.28
N PHE A 129 2.77 -11.24 -6.26
CA PHE A 129 1.99 -10.00 -6.26
C PHE A 129 2.61 -8.86 -5.45
N ILE A 130 2.15 -7.64 -5.76
CA ILE A 130 2.37 -6.43 -4.97
C ILE A 130 1.03 -5.93 -4.46
N ALA A 131 0.86 -5.87 -3.14
CA ALA A 131 -0.29 -5.28 -2.48
C ALA A 131 0.05 -3.85 -2.02
N ILE A 132 -0.69 -2.86 -2.49
CA ILE A 132 -0.44 -1.44 -2.22
C ILE A 132 -1.59 -0.79 -1.45
N ASN A 133 -1.30 0.22 -0.63
CA ASN A 133 -2.33 1.20 -0.26
C ASN A 133 -2.34 2.37 -1.25
N PHE A 134 -3.33 3.27 -1.13
CA PHE A 134 -3.44 4.43 -2.03
C PHE A 134 -2.32 5.48 -1.90
N PHE A 135 -1.41 5.32 -0.93
CA PHE A 135 -0.23 6.18 -0.80
C PHE A 135 1.04 5.53 -1.38
N ALA A 136 0.95 4.30 -1.90
CA ALA A 136 2.05 3.53 -2.46
C ALA A 136 1.81 3.21 -3.94
N LEU A 137 1.38 4.20 -4.72
CA LEU A 137 1.04 4.05 -6.13
C LEU A 137 2.26 3.68 -7.00
N GLU A 138 3.48 3.96 -6.52
CA GLU A 138 4.73 3.44 -7.07
C GLU A 138 4.65 1.92 -7.29
N GLY A 139 4.06 1.20 -6.34
CA GLY A 139 3.95 -0.26 -6.40
C GLY A 139 3.10 -0.76 -7.57
N TRP A 140 2.15 0.02 -8.10
CA TRP A 140 1.42 -0.36 -9.31
C TRP A 140 2.32 -0.34 -10.54
N HIS A 141 3.13 0.72 -10.69
CA HIS A 141 4.08 0.84 -11.80
C HIS A 141 5.18 -0.22 -11.70
N LEU A 142 5.63 -0.55 -10.48
CA LEU A 142 6.58 -1.62 -10.25
C LEU A 142 5.97 -3.00 -10.53
N ALA A 143 4.69 -3.21 -10.21
CA ALA A 143 4.01 -4.47 -10.54
C ALA A 143 3.96 -4.70 -12.06
N GLU A 144 3.72 -3.64 -12.84
CA GLU A 144 3.82 -3.69 -14.30
C GLU A 144 5.25 -4.02 -14.78
N LEU A 145 6.27 -3.38 -14.21
CA LEU A 145 7.68 -3.62 -14.55
C LEU A 145 8.09 -5.07 -14.32
N PHE A 146 7.73 -5.65 -13.17
CA PHE A 146 8.08 -7.02 -12.80
C PHE A 146 7.07 -8.06 -13.31
N GLN A 147 6.04 -7.65 -14.05
CA GLN A 147 4.99 -8.51 -14.58
C GLN A 147 4.34 -9.39 -13.49
N VAL A 148 3.97 -8.77 -12.38
CA VAL A 148 3.29 -9.39 -11.24
C VAL A 148 1.92 -8.73 -11.01
N LYS A 149 1.02 -9.43 -10.32
CA LYS A 149 -0.31 -8.87 -10.05
C LYS A 149 -0.22 -7.70 -9.05
N CYS A 150 -0.99 -6.65 -9.29
CA CYS A 150 -1.19 -5.58 -8.31
C CYS A 150 -2.52 -5.77 -7.59
N ILE A 151 -2.50 -5.67 -6.26
CA ILE A 151 -3.70 -5.66 -5.40
C ILE A 151 -3.71 -4.34 -4.66
N VAL A 152 -4.87 -3.72 -4.52
CA VAL A 152 -5.03 -2.51 -3.72
C VAL A 152 -5.72 -2.88 -2.42
N ALA A 153 -5.14 -2.48 -1.30
CA ALA A 153 -5.66 -2.70 0.04
C ALA A 153 -5.78 -1.36 0.78
N ALA A 154 -7.02 -0.97 1.08
CA ALA A 154 -7.32 0.32 1.68
C ALA A 154 -8.08 0.15 3.01
N PRO A 155 -7.48 0.51 4.16
CA PRO A 155 -8.12 0.31 5.47
C PRO A 155 -9.30 1.26 5.70
N TYR A 156 -9.49 2.24 4.83
CA TYR A 156 -10.57 3.22 4.90
C TYR A 156 -11.03 3.57 3.48
N PHE A 157 -12.19 4.21 3.40
CA PHE A 157 -12.71 4.73 2.15
C PHE A 157 -11.91 5.96 1.70
N VAL A 158 -11.53 6.01 0.42
CA VAL A 158 -10.77 7.14 -0.14
C VAL A 158 -11.64 8.38 -0.12
N PRO A 159 -11.27 9.45 0.61
CA PRO A 159 -12.11 10.65 0.69
C PRO A 159 -11.99 11.56 -0.55
N TYR A 160 -11.36 11.09 -1.63
CA TYR A 160 -11.08 11.85 -2.84
C TYR A 160 -11.62 11.12 -4.07
N SER A 161 -12.54 11.76 -4.78
CA SER A 161 -12.93 11.38 -6.13
C SER A 161 -12.00 12.02 -7.16
N ALA A 162 -11.99 11.49 -8.37
CA ALA A 162 -11.36 12.17 -9.50
C ALA A 162 -11.89 13.62 -9.60
N PRO A 163 -11.05 14.61 -9.95
CA PRO A 163 -11.51 15.98 -10.15
C PRO A 163 -12.64 16.06 -11.17
N ALA A 164 -13.58 16.99 -10.98
CA ALA A 164 -14.76 17.12 -11.84
C ALA A 164 -14.44 17.40 -13.33
N THR A 165 -13.23 17.86 -13.64
CA THR A 165 -12.74 18.10 -15.00
C THR A 165 -11.97 16.93 -15.59
N PHE A 166 -11.62 15.91 -14.78
CA PHE A 166 -10.72 14.84 -15.17
C PHE A 166 -11.23 14.09 -16.40
N GLU A 167 -12.48 13.63 -16.41
CA GLU A 167 -13.04 12.89 -17.55
C GLU A 167 -12.98 13.71 -18.85
N ARG A 168 -13.33 15.00 -18.78
CA ARG A 168 -13.30 15.88 -19.96
C ARG A 168 -11.88 16.06 -20.49
N GLN A 169 -10.92 16.25 -19.58
CA GLN A 169 -9.50 16.40 -19.94
C GLN A 169 -8.93 15.10 -20.50
N PHE A 170 -9.18 13.97 -19.84
CA PHE A 170 -8.73 12.65 -20.26
C PHE A 170 -9.26 12.28 -21.65
N LYS A 171 -10.55 12.56 -21.91
CA LYS A 171 -11.16 12.33 -23.22
C LYS A 171 -10.57 13.22 -24.32
N HIS A 172 -10.19 14.45 -23.98
CA HIS A 172 -9.57 15.39 -24.90
C HIS A 172 -8.12 14.99 -25.23
N ASP A 173 -7.33 14.67 -24.21
CA ASP A 173 -5.90 14.41 -24.35
C ASP A 173 -5.62 12.98 -24.84
N PHE A 174 -6.44 12.01 -24.43
CA PHE A 174 -6.26 10.59 -24.73
C PHE A 174 -7.56 9.94 -25.27
N PRO A 175 -8.10 10.41 -26.41
CA PRO A 175 -9.40 9.95 -26.92
C PRO A 175 -9.44 8.45 -27.21
N GLN A 176 -8.33 7.87 -27.69
CA GLN A 176 -8.25 6.43 -27.96
C GLN A 176 -8.18 5.61 -26.67
N LEU A 177 -7.45 6.10 -25.66
CA LEU A 177 -7.38 5.43 -24.35
C LEU A 177 -8.72 5.52 -23.61
N TYR A 178 -9.43 6.64 -23.74
CA TYR A 178 -10.78 6.77 -23.24
C TYR A 178 -11.71 5.72 -23.86
N LYS A 179 -11.65 5.55 -25.19
CA LYS A 179 -12.38 4.48 -25.88
C LYS A 179 -11.96 3.09 -25.40
N TYR A 180 -10.66 2.86 -25.20
CA TYR A 180 -10.11 1.60 -24.67
C TYR A 180 -10.74 1.23 -23.33
N CYS A 181 -10.83 2.17 -22.37
CA CYS A 181 -11.42 1.92 -21.06
C CYS A 181 -12.95 1.78 -21.09
N GLN A 182 -13.63 2.45 -22.03
CA GLN A 182 -15.08 2.34 -22.21
C GLN A 182 -15.49 0.99 -22.82
N GLU A 183 -14.69 0.48 -23.76
CA GLU A 183 -14.92 -0.79 -24.46
C GLU A 183 -14.22 -1.98 -23.77
N ALA A 184 -13.90 -1.84 -22.49
CA ALA A 184 -13.20 -2.88 -21.72
C ALA A 184 -14.09 -4.12 -21.52
N PRO A 185 -13.59 -5.33 -21.85
CA PRO A 185 -14.25 -6.58 -21.48
C PRO A 185 -14.43 -6.75 -19.97
N THR A 186 -15.31 -7.67 -19.56
CA THR A 186 -15.49 -8.03 -18.15
C THR A 186 -14.16 -8.47 -17.52
N ASN A 187 -13.92 -8.05 -16.27
CA ASN A 187 -12.70 -8.33 -15.47
C ASN A 187 -11.41 -7.67 -15.98
N THR A 188 -11.48 -6.78 -16.98
CA THR A 188 -10.33 -5.96 -17.41
C THR A 188 -10.49 -4.52 -16.93
N VAL A 189 -9.38 -3.77 -16.90
CA VAL A 189 -9.40 -2.37 -16.48
C VAL A 189 -10.37 -1.57 -17.35
N CYS A 190 -11.42 -1.03 -16.71
CA CYS A 190 -12.49 -0.28 -17.35
C CYS A 190 -12.57 1.16 -16.84
N TRP A 191 -13.44 1.97 -17.44
CA TRP A 191 -13.60 3.38 -17.04
C TRP A 191 -14.00 3.55 -15.58
N MET A 192 -14.74 2.61 -14.99
CA MET A 192 -15.08 2.64 -13.56
C MET A 192 -13.83 2.50 -12.69
N ASP A 193 -12.86 1.66 -13.06
CA ASP A 193 -11.58 1.54 -12.34
C ASP A 193 -10.80 2.86 -12.38
N ILE A 194 -10.76 3.48 -13.57
CA ILE A 194 -10.12 4.79 -13.77
C ILE A 194 -10.73 5.84 -12.85
N MET A 195 -12.06 6.00 -12.89
CA MET A 195 -12.73 7.02 -12.10
C MET A 195 -12.72 6.75 -10.60
N HIS A 196 -12.73 5.48 -10.20
CA HIS A 196 -12.78 5.10 -8.79
C HIS A 196 -11.44 5.37 -8.08
N TRP A 197 -10.31 5.02 -8.71
CA TRP A 197 -9.01 5.25 -8.07
C TRP A 197 -7.82 5.41 -9.04
N MET A 198 -7.84 4.80 -10.23
CA MET A 198 -6.65 4.79 -11.09
C MET A 198 -6.38 6.14 -11.78
N TRP A 199 -7.29 7.12 -11.71
CA TRP A 199 -7.07 8.47 -12.19
C TRP A 199 -5.79 9.10 -11.63
N ALA A 200 -5.40 8.73 -10.40
CA ALA A 200 -4.18 9.21 -9.76
C ALA A 200 -2.91 8.70 -10.48
N LEU A 201 -2.96 7.52 -11.10
CA LEU A 201 -1.87 6.96 -11.91
C LEU A 201 -1.65 7.72 -13.22
N VAL A 202 -2.65 8.49 -13.67
CA VAL A 202 -2.60 9.24 -14.93
C VAL A 202 -2.34 10.73 -14.70
N MET A 203 -2.91 11.31 -13.63
CA MET A 203 -2.78 12.75 -13.36
C MET A 203 -1.48 13.14 -12.66
N GLU A 204 -0.93 12.26 -11.84
CA GLU A 204 0.34 12.55 -11.18
C GLU A 204 1.48 12.50 -12.19
N SER A 205 2.59 13.17 -11.88
CA SER A 205 3.80 13.20 -12.71
C SER A 205 4.57 11.88 -12.62
N TRP A 206 3.93 10.79 -13.06
CA TRP A 206 4.51 9.45 -13.20
C TRP A 206 5.21 9.29 -14.54
N GLY A 207 4.73 9.97 -15.60
CA GLY A 207 5.16 9.68 -16.97
C GLY A 207 6.67 9.79 -17.21
N SER A 208 7.33 10.81 -16.66
CA SER A 208 8.80 10.93 -16.75
C SER A 208 9.49 9.79 -16.02
N TRP A 209 9.07 9.46 -14.79
CA TRP A 209 9.66 8.35 -14.04
C TRP A 209 9.46 6.99 -14.72
N ARG A 210 8.25 6.73 -15.24
CA ARG A 210 7.94 5.51 -16.00
C ARG A 210 8.84 5.37 -17.22
N TYR A 211 9.03 6.45 -17.98
CA TYR A 211 9.82 6.43 -19.19
C TYR A 211 11.33 6.43 -18.91
N ASP A 212 11.81 7.39 -18.13
CA ASP A 212 13.24 7.64 -17.90
C ASP A 212 13.88 6.59 -16.98
N CYS A 213 13.13 6.04 -16.01
CA CYS A 213 13.68 5.14 -14.98
C CYS A 213 13.21 3.70 -15.11
N LEU A 214 11.94 3.46 -15.49
CA LEU A 214 11.37 2.11 -15.56
C LEU A 214 11.35 1.52 -16.99
N ASN A 215 11.66 2.34 -18.01
CA ASN A 215 11.55 1.96 -19.42
C ASN A 215 10.14 1.43 -19.79
N LEU A 216 9.11 1.99 -19.14
CA LEU A 216 7.70 1.72 -19.40
C LEU A 216 7.10 2.86 -20.24
N SER A 217 5.92 2.62 -20.80
CA SER A 217 5.15 3.68 -21.44
C SER A 217 4.85 4.82 -20.45
N PRO A 218 5.02 6.10 -20.81
CA PRO A 218 4.72 7.23 -19.92
C PRO A 218 3.28 7.22 -19.39
N ILE A 219 2.34 6.71 -20.19
CA ILE A 219 0.93 6.58 -19.84
C ILE A 219 0.62 5.09 -19.65
N PRO A 220 -0.06 4.71 -18.55
CA PRO A 220 -0.57 3.35 -18.38
C PRO A 220 -1.39 2.85 -19.58
N PHE A 221 -1.30 1.55 -19.88
CA PHE A 221 -2.07 0.84 -20.93
C PHE A 221 -1.75 1.24 -22.37
N THR A 222 -0.71 2.05 -22.60
CA THR A 222 -0.27 2.40 -23.96
C THR A 222 1.07 1.74 -24.29
N ASP A 223 1.29 1.54 -25.59
CA ASP A 223 2.55 1.05 -26.12
C ASP A 223 3.64 2.14 -26.03
N PRO A 224 4.85 1.83 -25.54
CA PRO A 224 5.90 2.83 -25.31
C PRO A 224 6.46 3.47 -26.59
N VAL A 225 6.25 2.85 -27.77
CA VAL A 225 6.75 3.37 -29.05
C VAL A 225 5.70 4.24 -29.75
N THR A 226 4.45 3.79 -29.74
CA THR A 226 3.36 4.42 -30.49
C THR A 226 2.48 5.32 -29.64
N ASN A 227 2.54 5.21 -28.31
CA ASN A 227 1.62 5.84 -27.36
C ASN A 227 0.14 5.52 -27.62
N LEU A 228 -0.14 4.44 -28.35
CA LEU A 228 -1.49 3.96 -28.62
C LEU A 228 -1.89 2.90 -27.58
N PRO A 229 -3.19 2.79 -27.24
CA PRO A 229 -3.64 1.76 -26.31
C PRO A 229 -3.31 0.35 -26.80
N LEU A 230 -2.93 -0.54 -25.88
CA LEU A 230 -2.61 -1.93 -26.16
C LEU A 230 -3.87 -2.77 -26.37
N TRP A 231 -4.62 -2.53 -27.45
CA TRP A 231 -5.91 -3.21 -27.70
C TRP A 231 -5.87 -4.75 -27.68
N HIS A 232 -4.71 -5.33 -27.96
CA HIS A 232 -4.48 -6.77 -28.04
C HIS A 232 -4.05 -7.40 -26.71
N VAL A 233 -3.67 -6.59 -25.71
CA VAL A 233 -3.28 -7.02 -24.37
C VAL A 233 -4.12 -6.21 -23.39
N ARG A 234 -5.09 -6.87 -22.74
CA ARG A 234 -5.93 -6.23 -21.74
C ARG A 234 -5.45 -6.59 -20.35
N GLU A 235 -5.15 -5.56 -19.56
CA GLU A 235 -4.81 -5.72 -18.15
C GLU A 235 -6.05 -6.12 -17.36
N GLU A 236 -5.89 -7.11 -16.48
CA GLU A 236 -6.91 -7.49 -15.51
C GLU A 236 -7.18 -6.31 -14.55
N SER A 237 -8.45 -6.11 -14.19
CA SER A 237 -8.80 -5.10 -13.20
C SER A 237 -8.18 -5.49 -11.85
N PRO A 238 -7.36 -4.61 -11.23
CA PRO A 238 -6.76 -4.89 -9.94
C PRO A 238 -7.81 -5.14 -8.87
N LEU A 239 -7.62 -6.19 -8.07
CA LEU A 239 -8.43 -6.42 -6.87
C LEU A 239 -8.30 -5.22 -5.94
N LEU A 240 -9.44 -4.66 -5.53
CA LEU A 240 -9.50 -3.56 -4.57
C LEU A 240 -10.22 -4.03 -3.31
N LEU A 241 -9.47 -4.12 -2.22
CA LEU A 241 -9.94 -4.65 -0.95
C LEU A 241 -10.06 -3.49 0.05
N TYR A 242 -11.26 -3.33 0.61
CA TYR A 242 -11.57 -2.31 1.59
C TYR A 242 -11.67 -2.90 3.00
N GLY A 243 -10.96 -2.28 3.94
CA GLY A 243 -10.91 -2.64 5.35
C GLY A 243 -12.07 -2.14 6.20
N PHE A 244 -13.27 -2.08 5.61
CA PHE A 244 -14.52 -1.79 6.33
C PHE A 244 -15.60 -2.76 5.91
N SER A 245 -16.66 -2.83 6.73
CA SER A 245 -17.77 -3.75 6.51
C SER A 245 -18.88 -3.09 5.69
N LYS A 246 -19.44 -3.87 4.74
CA LYS A 246 -20.59 -3.47 3.91
C LYS A 246 -21.86 -3.20 4.73
N GLU A 247 -21.92 -3.72 5.95
CA GLU A 247 -22.98 -3.44 6.92
C GLU A 247 -22.85 -2.05 7.53
N THR A 248 -21.67 -1.43 7.46
CA THR A 248 -21.39 -0.08 8.00
C THR A 248 -21.25 0.99 6.93
N VAL A 249 -20.80 0.61 5.73
CA VAL A 249 -20.62 1.52 4.59
C VAL A 249 -21.32 0.91 3.39
N GLU A 250 -22.32 1.62 2.86
CA GLU A 250 -22.99 1.22 1.62
C GLU A 250 -21.98 1.19 0.48
N CYS A 251 -21.95 0.08 -0.27
CA CYS A 251 -21.13 -0.08 -1.46
C CYS A 251 -21.94 0.40 -2.68
N PRO A 252 -21.63 1.57 -3.26
CA PRO A 252 -22.38 2.12 -4.38
C PRO A 252 -22.22 1.27 -5.65
N GLY A 253 -23.27 1.23 -6.47
CA GLY A 253 -23.29 0.45 -7.72
C GLY A 253 -22.35 0.96 -8.83
N TYR A 254 -21.67 2.09 -8.62
CA TYR A 254 -20.66 2.60 -9.55
C TYR A 254 -19.24 2.13 -9.23
N TRP A 255 -19.04 1.34 -8.17
CA TRP A 255 -17.74 0.74 -7.89
C TRP A 255 -17.39 -0.32 -8.93
N PRO A 256 -16.09 -0.49 -9.24
CA PRO A 256 -15.64 -1.59 -10.08
C PRO A 256 -16.05 -2.94 -9.50
N SER A 257 -16.29 -3.94 -10.35
CA SER A 257 -16.66 -5.29 -9.92
C SER A 257 -15.56 -6.01 -9.12
N SER A 258 -14.32 -5.55 -9.24
CA SER A 258 -13.14 -6.01 -8.50
C SER A 258 -13.01 -5.40 -7.11
N ALA A 259 -13.89 -4.46 -6.74
CA ALA A 259 -13.89 -3.80 -5.44
C ALA A 259 -14.73 -4.58 -4.42
N HIS A 260 -14.12 -4.89 -3.28
CA HIS A 260 -14.73 -5.71 -2.23
C HIS A 260 -14.54 -5.06 -0.85
N ALA A 261 -15.65 -4.91 -0.12
CA ALA A 261 -15.61 -4.62 1.31
C ALA A 261 -15.35 -5.92 2.08
N CYS A 262 -14.15 -6.03 2.65
CA CYS A 262 -13.67 -7.24 3.31
C CYS A 262 -13.95 -7.23 4.82
N GLY A 263 -14.45 -6.13 5.37
CA GLY A 263 -14.62 -5.93 6.81
C GLY A 263 -13.42 -5.25 7.47
N PHE A 264 -13.54 -4.95 8.76
CA PHE A 264 -12.53 -4.22 9.54
C PHE A 264 -11.22 -4.98 9.77
N TRP A 265 -10.11 -4.35 9.40
CA TRP A 265 -8.76 -4.87 9.63
C TRP A 265 -8.21 -4.39 10.98
N PHE A 266 -8.33 -5.23 11.99
CA PHE A 266 -7.86 -4.90 13.33
C PHE A 266 -6.39 -5.26 13.52
N LEU A 267 -5.68 -4.41 14.28
CA LEU A 267 -4.31 -4.68 14.69
C LEU A 267 -4.28 -5.71 15.82
N PRO A 268 -3.33 -6.65 15.81
CA PRO A 268 -3.07 -7.49 16.98
C PRO A 268 -2.88 -6.64 18.23
N MET A 269 -3.48 -7.04 19.35
CA MET A 269 -3.40 -6.29 20.62
C MET A 269 -1.97 -5.97 21.02
N ALA A 270 -1.03 -6.89 20.80
CA ALA A 270 0.39 -6.69 21.08
C ALA A 270 1.02 -5.50 20.32
N TRP A 271 0.48 -5.13 19.16
CA TRP A 271 1.00 -4.03 18.36
C TRP A 271 0.47 -2.69 18.84
N GLN A 272 -0.74 -2.67 19.40
CA GLN A 272 -1.41 -1.46 19.90
C GLN A 272 -0.67 -0.81 21.08
N PHE A 273 0.10 -1.59 21.83
CA PHE A 273 0.89 -1.11 22.99
C PHE A 273 2.38 -0.92 22.69
N SER A 274 2.78 -1.01 21.42
CA SER A 274 4.19 -0.87 21.01
C SER A 274 4.51 0.56 20.54
N CYS A 275 5.19 1.34 21.39
CA CYS A 275 5.81 2.61 21.01
C CYS A 275 7.27 2.62 21.45
N ASP A 276 8.07 3.50 20.85
CA ASP A 276 9.51 3.60 21.14
C ASP A 276 9.77 3.75 22.64
N LYS A 277 8.98 4.57 23.35
CA LYS A 277 9.06 4.70 24.81
C LYS A 277 8.79 3.39 25.55
N CYS A 278 7.76 2.62 25.14
CA CYS A 278 7.51 1.30 25.74
C CYS A 278 8.63 0.30 25.42
N MET A 279 9.20 0.39 24.22
CA MET A 279 10.28 -0.49 23.76
C MET A 279 11.58 -0.22 24.53
N GLU A 280 11.89 1.06 24.79
CA GLU A 280 13.01 1.48 25.65
C GLU A 280 12.79 1.03 27.11
N LEU A 281 11.56 1.15 27.62
CA LEU A 281 11.21 0.71 28.96
C LEU A 281 11.26 -0.81 29.12
N SER A 282 10.87 -1.57 28.09
CA SER A 282 10.92 -3.05 28.11
C SER A 282 12.30 -3.61 27.81
N GLY A 283 13.14 -2.92 27.03
CA GLY A 283 14.52 -3.32 26.75
C GLY A 283 15.43 -3.39 27.99
N ASN A 284 15.03 -2.76 29.09
CA ASN A 284 15.74 -2.82 30.38
C ASN A 284 15.32 -4.01 31.26
N ILE A 285 14.30 -4.78 30.90
CA ILE A 285 13.79 -5.88 31.72
C ILE A 285 13.53 -7.09 30.83
N ASN A 286 14.35 -8.13 30.98
CA ASN A 286 14.08 -9.45 30.42
C ASN A 286 12.74 -9.97 30.97
N SER A 287 11.64 -9.87 30.23
CA SER A 287 10.48 -10.72 30.52
C SER A 287 9.52 -10.91 29.34
N SER A 288 9.29 -12.18 29.09
CA SER A 288 8.01 -12.75 28.67
C SER A 288 6.80 -12.03 29.29
N PHE A 289 5.88 -11.56 28.44
CA PHE A 289 4.50 -11.16 28.77
C PHE A 289 4.34 -10.30 30.04
N GLY A 290 4.77 -9.04 29.99
CA GLY A 290 4.52 -8.06 31.06
C GLY A 290 5.49 -6.88 31.04
N GLY A 291 5.64 -6.23 29.89
CA GLY A 291 6.54 -5.08 29.74
C GLY A 291 5.99 -3.82 30.40
N VAL A 292 6.88 -2.97 30.92
CA VAL A 292 6.52 -1.65 31.46
C VAL A 292 5.98 -0.76 30.34
N LEU A 293 4.71 -0.39 30.41
CA LEU A 293 4.07 0.53 29.46
C LEU A 293 4.34 1.99 29.83
N CYS A 294 4.46 2.85 28.83
CA CYS A 294 4.44 4.29 29.04
C CYS A 294 3.06 4.74 29.51
N VAL A 295 2.96 5.93 30.10
CA VAL A 295 1.72 6.48 30.68
C VAL A 295 0.54 6.39 29.70
N ASN A 296 0.75 6.76 28.42
CA ASN A 296 -0.31 6.72 27.41
C ASN A 296 -0.81 5.29 27.14
N HIS A 297 0.09 4.32 27.04
CA HIS A 297 -0.29 2.92 26.82
C HIS A 297 -0.85 2.26 28.07
N CYS A 298 -0.40 2.65 29.26
CA CYS A 298 -1.02 2.24 30.52
C CYS A 298 -2.46 2.76 30.63
N SER A 299 -2.71 4.02 30.24
CA SER A 299 -4.07 4.58 30.19
C SER A 299 -4.95 3.88 29.14
N LEU A 300 -4.39 3.56 27.97
CA LEU A 300 -5.10 2.81 26.92
C LEU A 300 -5.42 1.38 27.37
N GLU A 301 -4.46 0.67 27.98
CA GLU A 301 -4.67 -0.66 28.54
C GLU A 301 -5.72 -0.62 29.65
N HIS A 302 -5.67 0.37 30.55
CA HIS A 302 -6.71 0.56 31.56
C HIS A 302 -8.08 0.84 30.94
N PHE A 303 -8.16 1.61 29.85
CA PHE A 303 -9.42 1.86 29.14
C PHE A 303 -9.97 0.58 28.48
N LEU A 304 -9.10 -0.23 27.87
CA LEU A 304 -9.49 -1.44 27.13
C LEU A 304 -9.75 -2.65 28.06
N VAL A 305 -8.99 -2.78 29.14
CA VAL A 305 -8.95 -3.96 30.02
C VAL A 305 -9.46 -3.66 31.44
N GLY A 306 -9.22 -2.44 31.94
CA GLY A 306 -9.48 -2.04 33.34
C GLY A 306 -10.95 -1.73 33.68
N ASN A 307 -11.83 -1.52 32.70
CA ASN A 307 -13.25 -1.27 32.95
C ASN A 307 -14.05 -2.59 33.08
N SER A 308 -14.12 -3.11 34.32
CA SER A 308 -14.92 -4.28 34.69
C SER A 308 -16.42 -4.01 34.90
N TYR A 309 -16.97 -2.84 34.52
CA TYR A 309 -18.40 -2.54 34.72
C TYR A 309 -19.08 -1.91 33.49
N SER A 310 -20.07 -2.63 32.98
CA SER A 310 -21.21 -2.31 32.09
C SER A 310 -21.01 -1.62 30.73
N SER A 311 -19.85 -1.11 30.37
CA SER A 311 -19.64 -0.45 29.08
C SER A 311 -18.22 -0.72 28.55
N ARG A 312 -17.95 -1.98 28.22
CA ARG A 312 -16.88 -2.26 27.25
C ARG A 312 -17.20 -1.43 26.00
N PRO A 313 -16.25 -0.66 25.46
CA PRO A 313 -16.46 -0.05 24.15
C PRO A 313 -16.84 -1.19 23.20
N ILE A 314 -18.03 -1.09 22.61
CA ILE A 314 -18.45 -2.03 21.56
C ILE A 314 -17.63 -1.65 20.33
N PHE A 315 -16.42 -2.18 20.26
CA PHE A 315 -15.82 -2.42 18.96
C PHE A 315 -16.68 -3.51 18.34
N VAL A 316 -17.40 -3.17 17.26
CA VAL A 316 -18.05 -4.17 16.40
C VAL A 316 -16.93 -4.90 15.66
N GLY A 317 -16.18 -5.71 16.41
CA GLY A 317 -15.17 -6.61 15.92
C GLY A 317 -15.86 -7.89 15.49
N LEU A 318 -16.34 -7.93 14.26
CA LEU A 318 -16.66 -9.19 13.61
C LEU A 318 -15.32 -9.90 13.37
N SER A 319 -14.94 -10.81 14.26
CA SER A 319 -13.63 -11.45 14.31
C SER A 319 -13.43 -12.52 13.22
N SER A 320 -13.84 -12.26 11.98
CA SER A 320 -13.75 -13.20 10.84
C SER A 320 -13.04 -12.64 9.61
N ILE A 321 -12.43 -11.44 9.71
CA ILE A 321 -12.16 -10.61 8.53
C ILE A 321 -10.80 -10.86 7.85
N ALA A 322 -9.80 -11.38 8.59
CA ALA A 322 -8.57 -11.84 7.93
C ALA A 322 -8.86 -13.00 6.95
N TRP A 323 -9.85 -13.86 7.26
CA TRP A 323 -10.23 -14.97 6.39
C TRP A 323 -10.80 -14.52 5.05
N ALA A 324 -11.63 -13.47 4.98
CA ALA A 324 -12.18 -13.03 3.69
C ALA A 324 -11.10 -12.47 2.76
N PHE A 325 -10.16 -11.68 3.31
CA PHE A 325 -8.99 -11.21 2.58
C PHE A 325 -8.11 -12.39 2.11
N LEU A 326 -7.83 -13.34 3.00
CA LEU A 326 -6.96 -14.48 2.73
C LEU A 326 -7.60 -15.52 1.80
N GLU A 327 -8.91 -15.75 1.88
CA GLU A 327 -9.66 -16.60 0.93
C GLU A 327 -9.70 -15.99 -0.46
N ILE A 328 -9.88 -14.66 -0.58
CA ILE A 328 -9.79 -13.99 -1.88
C ILE A 328 -8.37 -14.19 -2.44
N LEU A 329 -7.33 -14.01 -1.64
CA LEU A 329 -5.94 -14.20 -2.12
C LEU A 329 -5.56 -15.66 -2.41
N LYS A 330 -6.15 -16.66 -1.75
CA LYS A 330 -5.88 -18.09 -2.01
C LYS A 330 -6.26 -18.54 -3.42
N HIS A 331 -7.13 -17.79 -4.08
CA HIS A 331 -7.54 -18.06 -5.46
C HIS A 331 -6.67 -17.36 -6.52
N PHE A 332 -5.63 -16.63 -6.11
CA PHE A 332 -4.76 -15.83 -6.99
C PHE A 332 -3.31 -16.29 -6.98
#